data_AF-A0A2D5IQT4-F1
#
_entry.id   AF-A0A2D5IQT4-F1
#
_cell.length_a   1.000
_cell.length_b   1.000
_cell.length_c   1.000
_cell.angle_alpha   90.00
_cell.angle_beta   90.00
_cell.angle_gamma   90.00
#
_symmetry.space_group_name_H-M   'P 1'
#
loop_
_entity.id
_entity.type
_entity.pdbx_description
1 polymer ?
#
loop_
_entity_poly.entity_id
_entity_poly.type
_entity_poly.pdbx_seq_one_letter_code
_entity_poly.pdbx_strand_id
1 'polypeptide(L)'
;MRRIPSLSHGRRPSVTRLLALLAMVVAASGTSVSFAGDDFVRVVDRRVVMGTSATIQVYAPDEATGYAATRAAFARMAEVEDALSDYRPRSEAMRLVERVGESVEVSSDLATALRRSIHWHRLSGGGFDPTVGPLSLLWRTARREGEPPSRASVDFANDVVGLEKLEFDSKTGRVRCRTAGLRLDFGGIGKGMAADAGLAVLRAHGLVRALVEVGGDLVAGFPPPESPGWRVRIRTIDGDDDEIVMLENGAIATSGDVEQFLDVERNGGIVRLSHLLDPRTGRPIEARREVTVLVRGGVSPGADADALASCASVLGFNGSMRLADGTTDGWIRFHEIPSGGELGRTRRIPLAADPTWARVGPAAVLVEGFEFSEGPVFLSNGDLLVTDQPRDRIVRVDSTGGVSVMPLAARRANGLAVSGDGRLLGCAEADNQLVAWADDGTVEVLADRDSNPFNGPNDLWVGPSGRIWFTDPFYRRPWFAGGRKGLRADVHRLDPDGTCTVAATGFVRPNGIVGRPDGSRLYVADLDGGRTDSFAIDDTGALGDRRAFFPLGSDGMAMASDGAVVLTGKGVHVVSADGALIRTLVPDERWISNACFDPAGERLVVTAVDRVLVFELAPEVIGGP
;
A
#
# COMPACT_ATOMS: atom_id res chain seq x y z
N MET A 1 16.00 5.18 -86.08
CA MET A 1 16.38 4.16 -85.09
C MET A 1 15.49 4.32 -83.85
N ARG A 2 14.80 3.24 -83.43
CA ARG A 2 14.31 2.85 -82.08
C ARG A 2 14.28 3.94 -80.98
N ARG A 3 13.26 4.18 -80.13
CA ARG A 3 12.14 3.39 -79.54
C ARG A 3 11.09 4.34 -78.90
N ILE A 4 9.86 3.84 -78.75
CA ILE A 4 8.66 4.45 -78.13
C ILE A 4 8.58 4.11 -76.60
N PRO A 5 7.54 4.45 -75.80
CA PRO A 5 7.36 5.62 -74.89
C PRO A 5 7.14 5.24 -73.39
N SER A 6 6.84 6.20 -72.51
CA SER A 6 5.56 6.16 -71.73
C SER A 6 5.28 7.47 -70.99
N LEU A 7 4.03 7.90 -71.10
CA LEU A 7 3.37 8.95 -70.31
C LEU A 7 2.78 8.31 -69.04
N SER A 8 2.82 9.02 -67.91
CA SER A 8 1.85 8.81 -66.83
C SER A 8 1.38 10.15 -66.24
N HIS A 9 0.06 10.35 -66.35
CA HIS A 9 -0.75 11.25 -65.53
C HIS A 9 -1.53 10.37 -64.55
N GLY A 10 -1.63 10.77 -63.29
CA GLY A 10 -2.56 10.22 -62.30
C GLY A 10 -2.46 11.03 -61.01
N ARG A 11 -3.39 11.97 -60.76
CA ARG A 11 -4.62 11.84 -59.95
C ARG A 11 -4.39 11.47 -58.46
N ARG A 12 -4.84 12.38 -57.58
CA ARG A 12 -5.02 12.21 -56.12
C ARG A 12 -5.92 11.01 -55.78
N PRO A 13 -5.75 10.40 -54.59
CA PRO A 13 -6.82 10.33 -53.58
C PRO A 13 -6.30 10.63 -52.15
N SER A 14 -6.97 11.47 -51.35
CA SER A 14 -7.87 11.13 -50.22
C SER A 14 -7.31 10.18 -49.15
N VAL A 15 -6.94 10.74 -47.98
CA VAL A 15 -6.53 10.00 -46.78
C VAL A 15 -7.77 9.66 -45.95
N THR A 16 -8.13 8.38 -45.95
CA THR A 16 -9.16 7.81 -45.07
C THR A 16 -8.48 7.18 -43.85
N ARG A 17 -8.95 7.51 -42.66
CA ARG A 17 -8.56 6.90 -41.37
C ARG A 17 -8.83 5.39 -41.41
N LEU A 18 -7.86 4.58 -40.99
CA LEU A 18 -8.07 3.16 -40.69
C LEU A 18 -7.62 2.88 -39.25
N LEU A 19 -8.59 2.52 -38.40
CA LEU A 19 -8.41 1.91 -37.10
C LEU A 19 -7.78 0.52 -37.29
N ALA A 20 -6.59 0.28 -36.72
CA ALA A 20 -6.02 -1.05 -36.59
C ALA A 20 -6.10 -1.50 -35.13
N LEU A 21 -7.10 -2.33 -34.84
CA LEU A 21 -7.16 -3.20 -33.67
C LEU A 21 -6.05 -4.26 -33.84
N LEU A 22 -5.09 -4.35 -32.91
CA LEU A 22 -4.14 -5.47 -32.88
C LEU A 22 -4.39 -6.29 -31.62
N ALA A 23 -5.04 -7.44 -31.80
CA ALA A 23 -5.19 -8.49 -30.79
C ALA A 23 -3.85 -9.23 -30.63
N MET A 24 -3.35 -9.31 -29.39
CA MET A 24 -2.20 -10.13 -29.04
C MET A 24 -2.67 -11.56 -28.77
N VAL A 25 -2.25 -12.51 -29.62
CA VAL A 25 -2.34 -13.95 -29.37
C VAL A 25 -0.99 -14.38 -28.80
N VAL A 26 -0.98 -14.85 -27.54
CA VAL A 26 0.18 -15.51 -26.93
C VAL A 26 -0.06 -17.01 -27.01
N ALA A 27 0.76 -17.70 -27.82
CA ALA A 27 0.79 -19.15 -27.84
C ALA A 27 1.77 -19.63 -26.76
N ALA A 28 1.29 -20.41 -25.79
CA ALA A 28 2.10 -21.13 -24.84
C ALA A 28 2.05 -22.63 -25.18
N SER A 29 3.20 -23.19 -25.54
CA SER A 29 3.39 -24.64 -25.59
C SER A 29 4.65 -24.97 -24.81
N GLY A 30 4.43 -25.37 -23.56
CA GLY A 30 5.41 -25.97 -22.66
C GLY A 30 4.63 -26.78 -21.64
N THR A 31 4.68 -28.09 -21.76
CA THR A 31 4.03 -29.02 -20.82
C THR A 31 4.82 -29.06 -19.53
N SER A 32 4.27 -28.47 -18.46
CA SER A 32 4.67 -28.73 -17.08
C SER A 32 3.60 -29.59 -16.40
N VAL A 33 4.06 -30.55 -15.60
CA VAL A 33 3.24 -31.45 -14.80
C VAL A 33 2.52 -30.61 -13.74
N SER A 34 1.19 -30.63 -13.76
CA SER A 34 0.31 -29.80 -12.92
C SER A 34 -0.11 -30.56 -11.67
N PHE A 35 0.06 -29.93 -10.50
CA PHE A 35 -0.61 -30.32 -9.25
C PHE A 35 -1.27 -29.07 -8.66
N ALA A 36 -2.61 -29.05 -8.76
CA ALA A 36 -3.59 -28.13 -8.17
C ALA A 36 -3.06 -26.73 -7.79
N GLY A 37 -2.84 -25.88 -8.79
CA GLY A 37 -2.76 -24.43 -8.58
C GLY A 37 -4.12 -23.88 -8.17
N ASP A 38 -4.14 -22.81 -7.38
CA ASP A 38 -5.33 -21.98 -7.22
C ASP A 38 -5.72 -21.50 -8.65
N ASP A 39 -6.72 -22.13 -9.28
CA ASP A 39 -7.16 -21.83 -10.65
C ASP A 39 -7.83 -20.45 -10.69
N PHE A 40 -7.02 -19.39 -10.76
CA PHE A 40 -7.51 -18.04 -10.98
C PHE A 40 -7.78 -17.79 -12.47
N VAL A 41 -8.94 -17.22 -12.78
CA VAL A 41 -9.21 -16.61 -14.08
C VAL A 41 -8.80 -15.15 -14.07
N ARG A 42 -8.20 -14.68 -15.16
CA ARG A 42 -7.88 -13.26 -15.36
C ARG A 42 -9.07 -12.56 -16.02
N VAL A 43 -9.69 -11.63 -15.30
CA VAL A 43 -10.76 -10.76 -15.79
C VAL A 43 -10.21 -9.38 -16.13
N VAL A 44 -10.66 -8.83 -17.26
CA VAL A 44 -10.31 -7.47 -17.70
C VAL A 44 -11.60 -6.72 -18.06
N ASP A 45 -11.87 -5.61 -17.38
CA ASP A 45 -13.03 -4.75 -17.62
C ASP A 45 -12.57 -3.33 -17.94
N ARG A 46 -13.18 -2.69 -18.93
CA ARG A 46 -12.79 -1.37 -19.47
C ARG A 46 -14.00 -0.47 -19.56
N ARG A 47 -13.89 0.75 -19.02
CA ARG A 47 -14.96 1.74 -18.99
C ARG A 47 -14.41 3.16 -19.14
N VAL A 48 -15.31 4.13 -19.19
CA VAL A 48 -14.98 5.55 -19.11
C VAL A 48 -15.34 6.04 -17.71
N VAL A 49 -14.38 6.64 -17.01
CA VAL A 49 -14.55 7.27 -15.69
C VAL A 49 -13.67 8.53 -15.65
N MET A 50 -14.09 9.58 -14.95
CA MET A 50 -13.36 10.86 -14.89
C MET A 50 -13.04 11.47 -16.26
N GLY A 51 -13.89 11.22 -17.25
CA GLY A 51 -13.71 11.71 -18.62
C GLY A 51 -12.57 11.04 -19.41
N THR A 52 -12.02 9.92 -18.92
CA THR A 52 -10.94 9.17 -19.58
C THR A 52 -11.21 7.66 -19.58
N SER A 53 -10.44 6.88 -20.34
CA SER A 53 -10.50 5.42 -20.29
C SER A 53 -9.93 4.91 -18.98
N ALA A 54 -10.57 3.90 -18.40
CA ALA A 54 -10.10 3.19 -17.23
C ALA A 54 -10.19 1.67 -17.46
N THR A 55 -9.17 0.94 -17.03
CA THR A 55 -9.05 -0.51 -17.16
C THR A 55 -8.81 -1.14 -15.79
N ILE A 56 -9.60 -2.15 -15.42
CA ILE A 56 -9.34 -3.00 -14.27
C ILE A 56 -8.94 -4.38 -14.76
N GLN A 57 -7.83 -4.90 -14.26
CA GLN A 57 -7.41 -6.28 -14.43
C GLN A 57 -7.37 -6.97 -13.07
N VAL A 58 -7.98 -8.14 -12.94
CA VAL A 58 -8.04 -8.85 -11.66
C VAL A 58 -7.95 -10.37 -11.86
N TYR A 59 -7.27 -11.04 -10.94
CA TYR A 59 -7.28 -12.50 -10.83
C TYR A 59 -8.35 -12.92 -9.82
N ALA A 60 -9.33 -13.69 -10.27
CA ALA A 60 -10.52 -14.07 -9.52
C ALA A 60 -10.76 -15.59 -9.58
N PRO A 61 -11.49 -16.19 -8.65
CA PRO A 61 -11.80 -17.62 -8.68
C PRO A 61 -12.68 -18.01 -9.89
N ASP A 62 -13.50 -17.09 -10.39
CA ASP A 62 -14.34 -17.26 -11.56
C ASP A 62 -14.68 -15.90 -12.20
N GLU A 63 -15.16 -15.91 -13.44
CA GLU A 63 -15.46 -14.68 -14.19
C GLU A 63 -16.60 -13.88 -13.56
N ALA A 64 -17.62 -14.54 -13.00
CA ALA A 64 -18.78 -13.87 -12.44
C ALA A 64 -18.40 -13.06 -11.20
N THR A 65 -17.59 -13.65 -10.31
CA THR A 65 -16.99 -12.97 -9.16
C THR A 65 -16.12 -11.80 -9.60
N GLY A 66 -15.26 -12.01 -10.60
CA GLY A 66 -14.40 -10.95 -11.15
C GLY A 66 -15.20 -9.75 -11.67
N TYR A 67 -16.16 -9.98 -12.58
CA TYR A 67 -16.98 -8.89 -13.13
C TYR A 67 -17.91 -8.22 -12.12
N ALA A 68 -18.37 -8.94 -11.08
CA ALA A 68 -19.13 -8.33 -10.00
C ALA A 68 -18.28 -7.33 -9.21
N ALA A 69 -17.05 -7.72 -8.86
CA ALA A 69 -16.11 -6.86 -8.15
C ALA A 69 -15.64 -5.66 -9.01
N THR A 70 -15.35 -5.85 -10.30
CA THR A 70 -14.97 -4.71 -11.18
C THR A 70 -16.11 -3.72 -11.36
N ARG A 71 -17.37 -4.18 -11.46
CA ARG A 71 -18.56 -3.30 -11.48
C ARG A 71 -18.65 -2.44 -10.23
N ALA A 72 -18.47 -3.05 -9.06
CA ALA A 72 -18.49 -2.33 -7.78
C ALA A 72 -17.33 -1.32 -7.70
N ALA A 73 -16.13 -1.70 -8.14
CA ALA A 73 -14.97 -0.81 -8.17
C ALA A 73 -15.19 0.40 -9.08
N PHE A 74 -15.74 0.21 -10.29
CA PHE A 74 -16.08 1.33 -11.18
C PHE A 74 -17.18 2.23 -10.61
N ALA A 75 -18.18 1.67 -9.94
CA ALA A 75 -19.21 2.48 -9.26
C ALA A 75 -18.58 3.36 -8.17
N ARG A 76 -17.66 2.81 -7.38
CA ARG A 76 -16.92 3.55 -6.36
C ARG A 76 -16.06 4.67 -6.96
N MET A 77 -15.38 4.42 -8.09
CA MET A 77 -14.62 5.47 -8.78
C MET A 77 -15.52 6.62 -9.25
N ALA A 78 -16.74 6.32 -9.69
CA ALA A 78 -17.71 7.36 -10.09
C ALA A 78 -18.17 8.21 -8.90
N GLU A 79 -18.30 7.62 -7.70
CA GLU A 79 -18.58 8.38 -6.47
C GLU A 79 -17.43 9.34 -6.11
N VAL A 80 -16.17 8.91 -6.28
CA VAL A 80 -15.01 9.80 -6.12
C VAL A 80 -15.08 10.96 -7.13
N GLU A 81 -15.46 10.69 -8.37
CA GLU A 81 -15.66 11.73 -9.39
C GLU A 81 -16.77 12.72 -8.98
N ASP A 82 -17.88 12.23 -8.43
CA ASP A 82 -18.97 13.08 -7.93
C ASP A 82 -18.55 13.97 -6.75
N ALA A 83 -17.58 13.55 -5.95
CA ALA A 83 -17.01 14.38 -4.90
C ALA A 83 -16.05 15.46 -5.46
N LEU A 84 -15.19 15.10 -6.41
CA LEU A 84 -14.00 15.90 -6.74
C LEU A 84 -14.06 16.70 -8.05
N SER A 85 -14.96 16.37 -8.97
CA SER A 85 -14.93 16.92 -10.33
C SER A 85 -15.15 18.44 -10.39
N ASP A 86 -14.26 19.17 -11.05
CA ASP A 86 -14.41 20.60 -11.38
C ASP A 86 -15.28 20.83 -12.63
N TYR A 87 -15.45 19.79 -13.47
CA TYR A 87 -16.30 19.80 -14.66
C TYR A 87 -17.79 19.63 -14.35
N ARG A 88 -18.14 19.03 -13.20
CA ARG A 88 -19.54 18.82 -12.78
C ARG A 88 -19.96 19.95 -11.82
N PRO A 89 -20.87 20.86 -12.22
CA PRO A 89 -21.29 21.97 -11.35
C PRO A 89 -21.94 21.52 -10.04
N ARG A 90 -22.48 20.30 -10.01
CA ARG A 90 -23.13 19.71 -8.82
C ARG A 90 -22.23 18.80 -8.00
N SER A 91 -20.93 18.70 -8.32
CA SER A 91 -20.01 17.94 -7.49
C SER A 91 -19.96 18.51 -6.07
N GLU A 92 -19.57 17.68 -5.12
CA GLU A 92 -19.42 18.14 -3.73
C GLU A 92 -18.43 19.31 -3.61
N ALA A 93 -17.27 19.21 -4.27
CA ALA A 93 -16.26 20.25 -4.31
C ALA A 93 -16.79 21.60 -4.83
N MET A 94 -17.62 21.59 -5.89
CA MET A 94 -18.20 22.84 -6.43
C MET A 94 -19.30 23.40 -5.51
N ARG A 95 -20.17 22.55 -4.95
CA ARG A 95 -21.21 23.00 -3.99
C ARG A 95 -20.61 23.56 -2.70
N LEU A 96 -19.46 23.05 -2.27
CA LEU A 96 -18.74 23.54 -1.09
C LEU A 96 -18.32 25.01 -1.27
N VAL A 97 -17.69 25.34 -2.41
CA VAL A 97 -17.17 26.71 -2.63
C VAL A 97 -18.25 27.74 -2.95
N GLU A 98 -19.45 27.30 -3.32
CA GLU A 98 -20.64 28.17 -3.47
C GLU A 98 -21.19 28.66 -2.11
N ARG A 99 -20.95 27.93 -1.01
CA ARG A 99 -21.45 28.25 0.34
C ARG A 99 -20.46 29.08 1.15
N VAL A 100 -20.14 30.26 0.64
CA VAL A 100 -19.13 31.16 1.24
C VAL A 100 -19.49 31.54 2.68
N GLY A 101 -18.53 31.40 3.60
CA GLY A 101 -18.65 31.72 5.02
C GLY A 101 -19.25 30.59 5.88
N GLU A 102 -19.95 29.64 5.27
CA GLU A 102 -20.57 28.51 5.98
C GLU A 102 -19.54 27.41 6.27
N SER A 103 -19.61 26.84 7.48
CA SER A 103 -18.86 25.63 7.80
C SER A 103 -19.67 24.41 7.36
N VAL A 104 -19.16 23.66 6.40
CA VAL A 104 -19.81 22.52 5.76
C VAL A 104 -19.05 21.24 6.13
N GLU A 105 -19.77 20.20 6.56
CA GLU A 105 -19.21 18.86 6.70
C GLU A 105 -19.09 18.22 5.31
N VAL A 106 -17.93 17.69 4.99
CA VAL A 106 -17.65 17.08 3.68
C VAL A 106 -17.48 15.56 3.81
N SER A 107 -17.67 14.86 2.69
CA SER A 107 -17.46 13.43 2.58
C SER A 107 -16.01 13.03 2.92
N SER A 108 -15.81 11.76 3.24
CA SER A 108 -14.47 11.19 3.46
C SER A 108 -13.56 11.37 2.24
N ASP A 109 -14.12 11.41 1.03
CA ASP A 109 -13.37 11.54 -0.21
C ASP A 109 -12.84 12.95 -0.39
N LEU A 110 -13.70 13.95 -0.27
CA LEU A 110 -13.28 15.35 -0.34
C LEU A 110 -12.36 15.72 0.82
N ALA A 111 -12.61 15.22 2.03
CA ALA A 111 -11.70 15.39 3.17
C ALA A 111 -10.33 14.76 2.92
N THR A 112 -10.26 13.59 2.28
CA THR A 112 -8.99 12.92 1.95
C THR A 112 -8.24 13.67 0.85
N ALA A 113 -8.94 14.11 -0.20
CA ALA A 113 -8.36 14.93 -1.26
C ALA A 113 -7.76 16.22 -0.70
N LEU A 114 -8.48 16.91 0.19
CA LEU A 114 -8.01 18.13 0.86
C LEU A 114 -6.79 17.86 1.76
N ARG A 115 -6.84 16.83 2.62
CA ARG A 115 -5.69 16.46 3.50
C ARG A 115 -4.42 16.25 2.69
N ARG A 116 -4.50 15.42 1.65
CA ARG A 116 -3.36 15.09 0.79
C ARG A 116 -2.89 16.31 -0.01
N SER A 117 -3.82 17.07 -0.57
CA SER A 117 -3.50 18.30 -1.32
C SER A 117 -2.79 19.34 -0.44
N ILE A 118 -3.22 19.51 0.82
CA ILE A 118 -2.56 20.43 1.77
C ILE A 118 -1.15 19.94 2.12
N HIS A 119 -0.96 18.63 2.30
CA HIS A 119 0.36 18.05 2.52
C HIS A 119 1.30 18.35 1.33
N TRP A 120 0.88 18.05 0.10
CA TRP A 120 1.69 18.29 -1.11
C TRP A 120 1.88 19.77 -1.42
N HIS A 121 0.90 20.63 -1.11
CA HIS A 121 1.06 22.08 -1.17
C HIS A 121 2.19 22.58 -0.27
N ARG A 122 2.24 22.11 0.98
CA ARG A 122 3.29 22.51 1.94
C ARG A 122 4.66 22.04 1.48
N LEU A 123 4.81 20.76 1.11
CA LEU A 123 6.09 20.22 0.66
C LEU A 123 6.59 20.90 -0.63
N SER A 124 5.70 21.13 -1.59
CA SER A 124 6.05 21.82 -2.84
C SER A 124 6.31 23.32 -2.64
N GLY A 125 5.89 23.91 -1.52
CA GLY A 125 5.92 25.36 -1.30
C GLY A 125 4.97 26.10 -2.24
N GLY A 126 3.76 25.57 -2.42
CA GLY A 126 2.72 26.13 -3.28
C GLY A 126 2.77 25.71 -4.74
N GLY A 127 3.66 24.78 -5.12
CA GLY A 127 3.73 24.22 -6.47
C GLY A 127 2.53 23.33 -6.82
N PHE A 128 1.80 22.85 -5.80
CA PHE A 128 0.53 22.15 -5.93
C PHE A 128 -0.51 22.87 -5.07
N ASP A 129 -1.64 23.24 -5.65
CA ASP A 129 -2.69 23.97 -4.93
C ASP A 129 -4.06 23.52 -5.43
N PRO A 130 -4.90 22.87 -4.60
CA PRO A 130 -6.22 22.42 -5.01
C PRO A 130 -7.19 23.59 -5.27
N THR A 131 -6.82 24.83 -4.97
CA THR A 131 -7.61 26.04 -5.25
C THR A 131 -7.29 26.68 -6.60
N VAL A 132 -6.40 26.09 -7.41
CA VAL A 132 -6.00 26.58 -8.74
C VAL A 132 -7.14 26.65 -9.76
N GLY A 133 -8.33 26.15 -9.43
CA GLY A 133 -9.49 26.04 -10.31
C GLY A 133 -9.85 27.31 -11.12
N PRO A 134 -9.82 28.54 -10.58
CA PRO A 134 -10.06 29.75 -11.36
C PRO A 134 -9.05 29.92 -12.51
N LEU A 135 -7.76 29.68 -12.25
CA LEU A 135 -6.70 29.73 -13.25
C LEU A 135 -6.82 28.57 -14.25
N SER A 136 -7.09 27.35 -13.76
CA SER A 136 -7.30 26.18 -14.60
C SER A 136 -8.43 26.39 -15.61
N LEU A 137 -9.56 26.94 -15.17
CA LEU A 137 -10.69 27.26 -16.03
C LEU A 137 -10.33 28.35 -17.06
N LEU A 138 -9.66 29.42 -16.62
CA LEU A 138 -9.23 30.51 -17.49
C LEU A 138 -8.32 30.00 -18.62
N TRP A 139 -7.29 29.22 -18.28
CA TRP A 139 -6.35 28.67 -19.25
C TRP A 139 -6.96 27.55 -20.10
N ARG A 140 -7.94 26.79 -19.58
CA ARG A 140 -8.71 25.82 -20.37
C ARG A 140 -9.55 26.51 -21.44
N THR A 141 -10.12 27.67 -21.15
CA THR A 141 -10.83 28.50 -22.14
C THR A 141 -9.86 29.08 -23.17
N ALA A 142 -8.74 29.65 -22.73
CA ALA A 142 -7.70 30.17 -23.61
C ALA A 142 -7.18 29.13 -24.62
N ARG A 143 -6.94 27.88 -24.18
CA ARG A 143 -6.56 26.77 -25.07
C ARG A 143 -7.60 26.47 -26.14
N ARG A 144 -8.89 26.58 -25.80
CA ARG A 144 -10.00 26.32 -26.74
C ARG A 144 -10.16 27.44 -27.77
N GLU A 145 -9.92 28.68 -27.34
CA GLU A 145 -10.04 29.87 -28.17
C GLU A 145 -8.77 30.14 -28.99
N GLY A 146 -7.63 29.56 -28.61
CA GLY A 146 -6.34 29.74 -29.28
C GLY A 146 -5.63 31.05 -28.92
N GLU A 147 -6.10 31.76 -27.90
CA GLU A 147 -5.57 33.06 -27.48
C GLU A 147 -5.26 33.07 -25.97
N PRO A 148 -4.08 33.56 -25.55
CA PRO A 148 -3.76 33.69 -24.13
C PRO A 148 -4.69 34.66 -23.38
N PRO A 149 -4.99 34.40 -22.10
CA PRO A 149 -5.80 35.31 -21.31
C PRO A 149 -5.08 36.64 -21.08
N SER A 150 -5.85 37.72 -20.92
CA SER A 150 -5.30 39.02 -20.57
C SER A 150 -4.61 38.99 -19.20
N ARG A 151 -3.59 39.83 -19.01
CA ARG A 151 -2.91 39.96 -17.71
C ARG A 151 -3.88 40.28 -16.57
N ALA A 152 -4.86 41.18 -16.82
CA ALA A 152 -5.87 41.53 -15.82
C ALA A 152 -6.73 40.34 -15.41
N SER A 153 -7.07 39.44 -16.35
CA SER A 153 -7.82 38.22 -16.05
C SER A 153 -7.02 37.24 -15.20
N VAL A 154 -5.72 37.11 -15.48
CA VAL A 154 -4.81 36.27 -14.69
C VAL A 154 -4.63 36.84 -13.28
N ASP A 155 -4.41 38.15 -13.17
CA ASP A 155 -4.25 38.84 -11.87
C ASP A 155 -5.52 38.68 -11.01
N PHE A 156 -6.72 38.85 -11.59
CA PHE A 156 -7.98 38.60 -10.88
C PHE A 156 -8.15 37.15 -10.43
N ALA A 157 -7.77 36.18 -11.27
CA ALA A 157 -7.82 34.77 -10.88
C ALA A 157 -6.82 34.46 -9.75
N ASN A 158 -5.63 35.04 -9.79
CA ASN A 158 -4.62 34.89 -8.74
C ASN A 158 -5.11 35.46 -7.39
N ASP A 159 -5.82 36.58 -7.36
CA ASP A 159 -6.36 37.16 -6.12
C ASP A 159 -7.37 36.24 -5.40
N VAL A 160 -8.01 35.34 -6.16
CA VAL A 160 -9.00 34.37 -5.65
C VAL A 160 -8.35 33.06 -5.22
N VAL A 161 -7.26 32.64 -5.89
CA VAL A 161 -6.53 31.41 -5.60
C VAL A 161 -5.75 31.53 -4.29
N GLY A 162 -5.72 30.47 -3.50
CA GLY A 162 -4.95 30.38 -2.25
C GLY A 162 -5.59 29.45 -1.22
N LEU A 163 -4.80 28.53 -0.68
CA LEU A 163 -5.27 27.63 0.39
C LEU A 163 -5.73 28.37 1.64
N GLU A 164 -5.22 29.58 1.93
CA GLU A 164 -5.65 30.38 3.08
C GLU A 164 -7.09 30.90 2.96
N LYS A 165 -7.69 30.79 1.77
CA LYS A 165 -9.12 31.03 1.51
C LYS A 165 -10.00 29.84 1.92
N LEU A 166 -9.42 28.71 2.32
CA LEU A 166 -10.11 27.56 2.89
C LEU A 166 -9.69 27.35 4.35
N GLU A 167 -10.67 27.17 5.24
CA GLU A 167 -10.43 26.58 6.56
C GLU A 167 -10.80 25.11 6.49
N PHE A 168 -9.93 24.22 6.92
CA PHE A 168 -10.22 22.80 6.99
C PHE A 168 -9.82 22.23 8.34
N ASP A 169 -10.81 21.69 9.05
CA ASP A 169 -10.60 20.89 10.26
C ASP A 169 -10.54 19.41 9.88
N SER A 170 -9.32 18.88 9.84
CA SER A 170 -9.05 17.49 9.47
C SER A 170 -9.55 16.47 10.48
N LYS A 171 -9.88 16.87 11.72
CA LYS A 171 -10.42 15.96 12.74
C LYS A 171 -11.92 15.78 12.59
N THR A 172 -12.63 16.86 12.30
CA THR A 172 -14.10 16.86 12.17
C THR A 172 -14.59 16.73 10.74
N GLY A 173 -13.70 16.88 9.74
CA GLY A 173 -14.10 16.83 8.32
C GLY A 173 -14.90 18.05 7.88
N ARG A 174 -14.74 19.19 8.58
CA ARG A 174 -15.46 20.44 8.25
C ARG A 174 -14.59 21.41 7.47
N VAL A 175 -15.17 21.99 6.43
CA VAL A 175 -14.50 22.96 5.55
C VAL A 175 -15.31 24.26 5.51
N ARG A 176 -14.63 25.40 5.49
CA ARG A 176 -15.23 26.72 5.28
C ARG A 176 -14.52 27.44 4.13
N CYS A 177 -15.27 27.78 3.08
CA CYS A 177 -14.79 28.66 2.01
C CYS A 177 -14.92 30.12 2.45
N ARG A 178 -13.85 30.91 2.37
CA ARG A 178 -13.83 32.31 2.82
C ARG A 178 -14.04 33.32 1.69
N THR A 179 -13.85 32.92 0.44
CA THR A 179 -13.76 33.83 -0.71
C THR A 179 -14.74 33.43 -1.79
N ALA A 180 -15.58 34.37 -2.24
CA ALA A 180 -16.45 34.17 -3.38
C ALA A 180 -15.63 34.02 -4.68
N GLY A 181 -16.10 33.15 -5.58
CA GLY A 181 -15.42 32.87 -6.85
C GLY A 181 -14.30 31.83 -6.77
N LEU A 182 -13.95 31.35 -5.57
CA LEU A 182 -13.03 30.22 -5.41
C LEU A 182 -13.55 28.99 -6.16
N ARG A 183 -12.66 28.25 -6.80
CA ARG A 183 -12.97 26.95 -7.39
C ARG A 183 -11.90 25.94 -6.99
N LEU A 184 -12.34 24.72 -6.68
CA LEU A 184 -11.43 23.61 -6.42
C LEU A 184 -11.13 22.85 -7.71
N ASP A 185 -9.89 22.42 -7.84
CA ASP A 185 -9.41 21.57 -8.92
C ASP A 185 -8.52 20.47 -8.33
N PHE A 186 -9.00 19.23 -8.43
CA PHE A 186 -8.29 18.04 -7.98
C PHE A 186 -7.71 17.24 -9.16
N GLY A 187 -7.55 17.85 -10.33
CA GLY A 187 -7.08 17.16 -11.54
C GLY A 187 -5.71 16.49 -11.40
N GLY A 188 -4.84 17.00 -10.53
CA GLY A 188 -3.52 16.43 -10.24
C GLY A 188 -3.48 15.43 -9.09
N ILE A 189 -4.62 14.95 -8.59
CA ILE A 189 -4.67 13.92 -7.52
C ILE A 189 -5.86 12.96 -7.69
N GLY A 190 -6.92 13.41 -8.37
CA GLY A 190 -8.21 12.72 -8.43
C GLY A 190 -8.18 11.40 -9.18
N LYS A 191 -7.39 11.26 -10.25
CA LYS A 191 -7.29 10.00 -11.00
C LYS A 191 -6.64 8.92 -10.15
N GLY A 192 -5.53 9.28 -9.50
CA GLY A 192 -4.87 8.44 -8.50
C GLY A 192 -5.82 8.01 -7.38
N MET A 193 -6.58 8.95 -6.80
CA MET A 193 -7.56 8.65 -5.75
C MET A 193 -8.68 7.72 -6.21
N ALA A 194 -9.19 7.89 -7.44
CA ALA A 194 -10.21 7.01 -7.98
C ALA A 194 -9.65 5.58 -8.17
N ALA A 195 -8.43 5.47 -8.70
CA ALA A 195 -7.76 4.18 -8.86
C ALA A 195 -7.52 3.47 -7.51
N ASP A 196 -7.07 4.20 -6.48
CA ASP A 196 -6.93 3.71 -5.11
C ASP A 196 -8.26 3.20 -4.54
N ALA A 197 -9.34 3.98 -4.70
CA ALA A 197 -10.68 3.61 -4.23
C ALA A 197 -11.22 2.37 -4.93
N GLY A 198 -10.97 2.23 -6.24
CA GLY A 198 -11.30 1.03 -6.99
C GLY A 198 -10.55 -0.21 -6.48
N LEU A 199 -9.24 -0.09 -6.25
CA LEU A 199 -8.44 -1.19 -5.71
C LEU A 199 -8.89 -1.58 -4.30
N ALA A 200 -9.26 -0.61 -3.46
CA ALA A 200 -9.80 -0.88 -2.12
C ALA A 200 -11.09 -1.72 -2.17
N VAL A 201 -11.99 -1.45 -3.11
CA VAL A 201 -13.20 -2.27 -3.33
C VAL A 201 -12.82 -3.68 -3.77
N LEU A 202 -11.90 -3.85 -4.71
CA LEU A 202 -11.45 -5.18 -5.15
C LEU A 202 -10.88 -5.98 -3.98
N ARG A 203 -10.06 -5.36 -3.12
CA ARG A 203 -9.52 -5.97 -1.89
C ARG A 203 -10.63 -6.38 -0.92
N ALA A 204 -11.66 -5.55 -0.75
CA ALA A 204 -12.82 -5.88 0.10
C ALA A 204 -13.63 -7.09 -0.43
N HIS A 205 -13.54 -7.37 -1.73
CA HIS A 205 -14.07 -8.59 -2.35
C HIS A 205 -13.10 -9.80 -2.28
N GLY A 206 -11.99 -9.69 -1.54
CA GLY A 206 -10.95 -10.72 -1.47
C GLY A 206 -10.04 -10.79 -2.69
N LEU A 207 -10.22 -9.90 -3.67
CA LEU A 207 -9.46 -9.89 -4.92
C LEU A 207 -8.25 -8.95 -4.81
N VAL A 208 -7.19 -9.48 -4.20
CA VAL A 208 -5.97 -8.72 -3.87
C VAL A 208 -4.97 -8.60 -5.03
N ARG A 209 -5.04 -9.48 -6.02
CA ARG A 209 -4.19 -9.47 -7.24
C ARG A 209 -4.88 -8.69 -8.36
N ALA A 210 -4.81 -7.37 -8.28
CA ALA A 210 -5.46 -6.47 -9.24
C ALA A 210 -4.56 -5.32 -9.68
N LEU A 211 -4.84 -4.81 -10.88
CA LEU A 211 -4.25 -3.60 -11.44
C LEU A 211 -5.37 -2.69 -11.95
N VAL A 212 -5.39 -1.46 -11.47
CA VAL A 212 -6.35 -0.42 -11.85
C VAL A 212 -5.61 0.66 -12.62
N GLU A 213 -6.10 0.99 -13.81
CA GLU A 213 -5.55 2.03 -14.69
C GLU A 213 -6.63 3.09 -14.94
N VAL A 214 -6.30 4.37 -14.76
CA VAL A 214 -7.20 5.50 -15.03
C VAL A 214 -6.42 6.60 -15.77
N GLY A 215 -6.64 6.71 -17.08
CA GLY A 215 -6.02 7.74 -17.91
C GLY A 215 -4.48 7.70 -17.90
N GLY A 216 -3.90 6.50 -17.84
CA GLY A 216 -2.47 6.26 -17.78
C GLY A 216 -1.90 6.07 -16.36
N ASP A 217 -2.60 6.54 -15.32
CA ASP A 217 -2.17 6.35 -13.94
C ASP A 217 -2.55 4.94 -13.47
N LEU A 218 -1.61 4.25 -12.82
CA LEU A 218 -1.71 2.85 -12.43
C LEU A 218 -1.66 2.71 -10.92
N VAL A 219 -2.53 1.87 -10.35
CA VAL A 219 -2.47 1.41 -8.97
C VAL A 219 -2.56 -0.11 -8.95
N ALA A 220 -1.58 -0.76 -8.32
CA ALA A 220 -1.44 -2.21 -8.27
C ALA A 220 -1.63 -2.75 -6.85
N GLY A 221 -2.30 -3.88 -6.75
CA GLY A 221 -2.29 -4.75 -5.57
C GLY A 221 -1.15 -5.78 -5.66
N PHE A 222 -1.43 -6.98 -5.16
CA PHE A 222 -0.51 -8.12 -5.24
C PHE A 222 -0.18 -8.47 -6.69
N PRO A 223 1.01 -9.02 -6.95
CA PRO A 223 1.43 -9.34 -8.29
C PRO A 223 0.58 -10.45 -8.92
N PRO A 224 0.57 -10.58 -10.25
CA PRO A 224 -0.01 -11.73 -10.94
C PRO A 224 0.55 -13.07 -10.41
N PRO A 225 -0.20 -14.19 -10.52
CA PRO A 225 0.35 -15.52 -10.21
C PRO A 225 1.68 -15.76 -10.92
N GLU A 226 2.63 -16.38 -10.21
CA GLU A 226 3.97 -16.73 -10.72
C GLU A 226 4.82 -15.56 -11.23
N SER A 227 4.43 -14.32 -10.93
CA SER A 227 5.19 -13.12 -11.27
C SER A 227 5.61 -12.38 -9.99
N PRO A 228 6.84 -11.82 -9.93
CA PRO A 228 7.25 -10.99 -8.80
C PRO A 228 6.68 -9.55 -8.87
N GLY A 229 5.85 -9.22 -9.87
CA GLY A 229 5.34 -7.87 -10.09
C GLY A 229 4.48 -7.73 -11.34
N TRP A 230 3.73 -6.64 -11.43
CA TRP A 230 3.09 -6.19 -12.67
C TRP A 230 4.15 -5.55 -13.57
N ARG A 231 4.33 -6.11 -14.77
CA ARG A 231 5.28 -5.58 -15.76
C ARG A 231 4.72 -4.31 -16.40
N VAL A 232 5.25 -3.15 -16.04
CA VAL A 232 4.83 -1.85 -16.59
C VAL A 232 5.94 -1.28 -17.44
N ARG A 233 5.62 -0.90 -18.69
CA ARG A 233 6.55 -0.17 -19.56
C ARG A 233 6.31 1.33 -19.41
N ILE A 234 7.33 2.04 -18.95
CA ILE A 234 7.37 3.50 -18.93
C ILE A 234 7.96 3.94 -20.26
N ARG A 235 7.20 4.74 -21.00
CA ARG A 235 7.63 5.28 -22.28
C ARG A 235 8.25 6.67 -22.09
N THR A 236 9.06 7.09 -23.05
CA THR A 236 9.55 8.47 -23.14
C THR A 236 8.99 9.15 -24.39
N ILE A 237 8.91 10.48 -24.38
CA ILE A 237 8.42 11.29 -25.52
C ILE A 237 9.14 10.96 -26.83
N ASP A 238 10.46 10.73 -26.77
CA ASP A 238 11.30 10.36 -27.92
C ASP A 238 11.43 8.84 -28.11
N GLY A 239 11.12 8.04 -27.07
CA GLY A 239 11.14 6.56 -27.10
C GLY A 239 12.53 5.96 -26.93
N ASP A 240 13.56 6.78 -26.71
CA ASP A 240 14.97 6.36 -26.66
C ASP A 240 15.37 5.80 -25.29
N ASP A 241 14.58 6.07 -24.23
CA ASP A 241 14.87 5.65 -22.86
C ASP A 241 13.64 5.01 -22.20
N ASP A 242 12.95 4.14 -22.94
CA ASP A 242 11.88 3.29 -22.43
C ASP A 242 12.40 2.28 -21.40
N GLU A 243 11.67 2.09 -20.31
CA GLU A 243 12.05 1.16 -19.24
C GLU A 243 10.89 0.24 -18.84
N ILE A 244 11.21 -0.97 -18.40
CA ILE A 244 10.24 -1.89 -17.79
C ILE A 244 10.49 -1.96 -16.29
N VAL A 245 9.47 -1.65 -15.51
CA VAL A 245 9.48 -1.76 -14.04
C VAL A 245 8.51 -2.83 -13.57
N MET A 246 8.86 -3.48 -12.46
CA MET A 246 7.98 -4.41 -11.76
C MET A 246 7.26 -3.62 -10.66
N LEU A 247 5.95 -3.44 -10.83
CA LEU A 247 5.10 -2.75 -9.87
C LEU A 247 4.36 -3.77 -9.01
N GLU A 248 4.43 -3.64 -7.70
CA GLU A 248 3.59 -4.36 -6.75
C GLU A 248 3.14 -3.41 -5.65
N ASN A 249 1.88 -3.56 -5.20
CA ASN A 249 1.35 -2.83 -4.04
C ASN A 249 1.69 -1.33 -4.02
N GLY A 250 1.51 -0.65 -5.13
CA GLY A 250 1.99 0.71 -5.32
C GLY A 250 1.32 1.34 -6.52
N ALA A 251 1.81 2.51 -6.91
CA ALA A 251 1.27 3.25 -8.04
C ALA A 251 2.36 3.79 -8.95
N ILE A 252 1.99 4.03 -10.21
CA ILE A 252 2.78 4.79 -11.16
C ILE A 252 1.87 5.85 -11.77
N ALA A 253 2.28 7.11 -11.71
CA ALA A 253 1.59 8.20 -12.41
C ALA A 253 2.58 8.93 -13.32
N THR A 254 2.12 9.37 -14.48
CA THR A 254 2.94 10.13 -15.42
C THR A 254 2.26 11.45 -15.77
N SER A 255 2.97 12.55 -15.50
CA SER A 255 2.56 13.91 -15.83
C SER A 255 3.45 14.44 -16.95
N GLY A 256 2.85 15.01 -18.00
CA GLY A 256 3.61 15.54 -19.15
C GLY A 256 2.77 16.49 -20.00
N ASP A 257 3.42 17.28 -20.86
CA ASP A 257 2.81 18.32 -21.70
C ASP A 257 2.46 17.86 -23.12
N VAL A 258 2.56 16.56 -23.40
CA VAL A 258 2.50 16.00 -24.76
C VAL A 258 1.12 16.12 -25.40
N GLU A 259 0.04 15.97 -24.62
CA GLU A 259 -1.32 15.84 -25.17
C GLU A 259 -2.17 17.12 -25.08
N GLN A 260 -1.82 18.09 -24.23
CA GLN A 260 -2.61 19.32 -24.04
C GLN A 260 -1.71 20.56 -23.86
N PHE A 261 -1.68 21.43 -24.87
CA PHE A 261 -0.88 22.65 -24.89
C PHE A 261 -1.49 23.77 -25.77
N LEU A 262 -0.95 24.99 -25.67
CA LEU A 262 -1.22 26.13 -26.56
C LEU A 262 0.10 26.66 -27.13
N ASP A 263 0.22 26.74 -28.45
CA ASP A 263 1.38 27.33 -29.11
C ASP A 263 1.10 28.84 -29.34
N VAL A 264 2.02 29.70 -28.88
CA VAL A 264 1.90 31.17 -28.97
C VAL A 264 3.12 31.78 -29.65
N GLU A 265 2.92 32.80 -30.47
CA GLU A 265 4.02 33.54 -31.08
C GLU A 265 4.56 34.59 -30.10
N ARG A 266 5.87 34.51 -29.79
CA ARG A 266 6.55 35.44 -28.89
C ARG A 266 7.96 35.72 -29.41
N ASN A 267 8.31 37.00 -29.60
CA ASN A 267 9.62 37.44 -30.07
C ASN A 267 10.09 36.76 -31.38
N GLY A 268 9.16 36.48 -32.31
CA GLY A 268 9.47 35.85 -33.60
C GLY A 268 9.70 34.33 -33.54
N GLY A 269 9.36 33.67 -32.43
CA GLY A 269 9.38 32.21 -32.27
C GLY A 269 8.08 31.67 -31.67
N ILE A 270 7.85 30.37 -31.80
CA ILE A 270 6.71 29.68 -31.19
C ILE A 270 7.11 29.18 -29.79
N VAL A 271 6.33 29.55 -28.79
CA VAL A 271 6.45 29.06 -27.41
C VAL A 271 5.26 28.16 -27.11
N ARG A 272 5.53 26.96 -26.60
CA ARG A 272 4.49 26.02 -26.16
C ARG A 272 4.15 26.24 -24.70
N LEU A 273 2.87 26.43 -24.41
CA LEU A 273 2.32 26.56 -23.06
C LEU A 273 1.61 25.26 -22.66
N SER A 274 2.09 24.59 -21.61
CA SER A 274 1.48 23.36 -21.08
C SER A 274 0.08 23.59 -20.51
N HIS A 275 -0.70 22.52 -20.32
CA HIS A 275 -1.93 22.59 -19.54
C HIS A 275 -1.65 22.69 -18.02
N LEU A 276 -0.45 22.30 -17.57
CA LEU A 276 -0.02 22.43 -16.18
C LEU A 276 0.34 23.88 -15.87
N LEU A 277 -0.16 24.37 -14.75
CA LEU A 277 0.00 25.74 -14.27
C LEU A 277 0.90 25.74 -13.03
N ASP A 278 1.73 26.77 -12.88
CA ASP A 278 2.36 27.10 -11.60
C ASP A 278 1.39 27.99 -10.80
N PRO A 279 0.75 27.48 -9.72
CA PRO A 279 -0.24 28.24 -8.96
C PRO A 279 0.33 29.53 -8.36
N ARG A 280 1.64 29.61 -8.13
CA ARG A 280 2.32 30.77 -7.53
C ARG A 280 2.42 31.94 -8.50
N THR A 281 2.37 31.67 -9.81
CA THR A 281 2.51 32.68 -10.85
C THR A 281 1.25 32.84 -11.70
N GLY A 282 0.36 31.86 -11.67
CA GLY A 282 -0.82 31.79 -12.53
C GLY A 282 -0.52 31.48 -13.99
N ARG A 283 0.71 31.03 -14.30
CA ARG A 283 1.18 30.82 -15.67
C ARG A 283 1.40 29.34 -16.00
N PRO A 284 1.19 28.95 -17.27
CA PRO A 284 1.58 27.65 -17.78
C PRO A 284 3.07 27.42 -17.69
N ILE A 285 3.45 26.15 -17.48
CA ILE A 285 4.82 25.70 -17.62
C ILE A 285 5.19 25.73 -19.12
N GLU A 286 6.35 26.30 -19.44
CA GLU A 286 6.88 26.35 -20.82
C GLU A 286 7.93 25.24 -21.11
N ALA A 287 8.45 24.60 -20.06
CA ALA A 287 9.44 23.54 -20.18
C ALA A 287 8.79 22.22 -20.64
N ARG A 288 9.35 21.59 -21.67
CA ARG A 288 8.94 20.25 -22.12
C ARG A 288 9.57 19.19 -21.23
N ARG A 289 8.74 18.56 -20.41
CA ARG A 289 9.16 17.53 -19.45
C ARG A 289 8.08 16.49 -19.27
N GLU A 290 8.53 15.25 -19.18
CA GLU A 290 7.74 14.13 -18.73
C GLU A 290 8.25 13.72 -17.35
N VAL A 291 7.33 13.60 -16.39
CA VAL A 291 7.62 13.19 -15.03
C VAL A 291 6.81 11.96 -14.71
N THR A 292 7.50 10.84 -14.51
CA THR A 292 6.90 9.61 -14.01
C THR A 292 7.25 9.46 -12.54
N VAL A 293 6.26 9.20 -11.71
CA VAL A 293 6.46 8.88 -10.29
C VAL A 293 6.03 7.46 -10.05
N LEU A 294 6.87 6.70 -9.36
CA LEU A 294 6.50 5.43 -8.77
C LEU A 294 6.44 5.61 -7.27
N VAL A 295 5.32 5.23 -6.66
CA VAL A 295 5.14 5.13 -5.22
C VAL A 295 4.97 3.65 -4.86
N ARG A 296 5.71 3.18 -3.85
CA ARG A 296 5.51 1.85 -3.27
C ARG A 296 4.74 2.00 -1.97
N GLY A 297 3.74 1.15 -1.78
CA GLY A 297 3.02 1.10 -0.51
C GLY A 297 2.19 2.36 -0.24
N GLY A 298 1.96 2.68 1.03
CA GLY A 298 1.21 3.87 1.42
C GLY A 298 -0.31 3.68 1.50
N VAL A 299 -1.00 4.65 2.11
CA VAL A 299 -2.46 4.61 2.34
C VAL A 299 -3.24 4.86 1.04
N SER A 300 -2.69 5.64 0.11
CA SER A 300 -3.29 5.94 -1.20
C SER A 300 -2.17 6.27 -2.19
N PRO A 301 -1.38 5.25 -2.60
CA PRO A 301 -0.23 5.44 -3.49
C PRO A 301 -0.61 6.12 -4.81
N GLY A 302 -1.80 5.85 -5.36
CA GLY A 302 -2.27 6.48 -6.58
C GLY A 302 -2.36 7.99 -6.43
N ALA A 303 -3.02 8.45 -5.37
CA ALA A 303 -3.15 9.86 -5.05
C ALA A 303 -1.78 10.54 -4.86
N ASP A 304 -0.85 9.88 -4.15
CA ASP A 304 0.50 10.44 -3.94
C ASP A 304 1.31 10.48 -5.22
N ALA A 305 1.27 9.42 -6.04
CA ALA A 305 1.97 9.39 -7.31
C ALA A 305 1.49 10.50 -8.27
N ASP A 306 0.16 10.67 -8.41
CA ASP A 306 -0.46 11.71 -9.28
C ASP A 306 -0.09 13.13 -8.80
N ALA A 307 -0.19 13.36 -7.48
CA ALA A 307 0.15 14.65 -6.87
C ALA A 307 1.65 14.96 -6.98
N LEU A 308 2.51 13.99 -6.69
CA LEU A 308 3.96 14.12 -6.82
C LEU A 308 4.36 14.38 -8.27
N ALA A 309 3.78 13.66 -9.24
CA ALA A 309 4.07 13.86 -10.66
C ALA A 309 3.70 15.29 -11.08
N SER A 310 2.53 15.78 -10.65
CA SER A 310 2.09 17.15 -10.88
C SER A 310 3.00 18.19 -10.21
N CYS A 311 3.34 18.01 -8.92
CA CYS A 311 4.28 18.86 -8.19
C CYS A 311 5.64 18.94 -8.91
N ALA A 312 6.18 17.79 -9.26
CA ALA A 312 7.50 17.66 -9.84
C ALA A 312 7.57 18.26 -11.24
N SER A 313 6.49 18.13 -12.03
CA SER A 313 6.35 18.86 -13.29
C SER A 313 6.43 20.37 -13.09
N VAL A 314 5.76 20.93 -12.08
CA VAL A 314 5.83 22.38 -11.77
C VAL A 314 7.22 22.81 -11.28
N LEU A 315 7.79 22.09 -10.32
CA LEU A 315 9.04 22.47 -9.66
C LEU A 315 10.30 22.21 -10.50
N GLY A 316 10.25 21.24 -11.41
CA GLY A 316 11.41 20.71 -12.11
C GLY A 316 12.36 19.94 -11.19
N PHE A 317 13.40 19.35 -11.78
CA PHE A 317 14.30 18.41 -11.08
C PHE A 317 14.85 18.94 -9.74
N ASN A 318 15.55 20.08 -9.76
CA ASN A 318 16.18 20.63 -8.56
C ASN A 318 15.16 21.03 -7.48
N GLY A 319 14.04 21.65 -7.88
CA GLY A 319 13.00 22.05 -6.95
C GLY A 319 12.30 20.85 -6.29
N SER A 320 12.27 19.71 -6.98
CA SER A 320 11.59 18.49 -6.53
C SER A 320 12.38 17.67 -5.52
N MET A 321 13.65 17.98 -5.25
CA MET A 321 14.42 17.32 -4.19
C MET A 321 13.74 17.44 -2.82
N ARG A 322 12.97 18.52 -2.61
CA ARG A 322 12.22 18.76 -1.37
C ARG A 322 10.99 17.88 -1.19
N LEU A 323 10.55 17.19 -2.23
CA LEU A 323 9.38 16.30 -2.20
C LEU A 323 9.73 14.93 -1.57
N ALA A 324 11.02 14.60 -1.45
CA ALA A 324 11.50 13.44 -0.71
C ALA A 324 11.56 13.78 0.79
N ASP A 325 10.41 13.75 1.45
CA ASP A 325 10.29 14.05 2.89
C ASP A 325 10.51 12.83 3.79
N GLY A 326 10.77 11.67 3.20
CA GLY A 326 10.98 10.41 3.90
C GLY A 326 9.70 9.69 4.34
N THR A 327 8.51 10.14 3.91
CA THR A 327 7.24 9.45 4.22
C THR A 327 6.70 8.63 3.06
N THR A 328 7.26 8.79 1.85
CA THR A 328 6.83 8.07 0.64
C THR A 328 7.98 7.24 0.08
N ASP A 329 7.81 5.92 -0.09
CA ASP A 329 8.81 5.11 -0.80
C ASP A 329 8.56 5.12 -2.31
N GLY A 330 9.65 5.08 -3.08
CA GLY A 330 9.60 5.11 -4.53
C GLY A 330 10.61 6.07 -5.13
N TRP A 331 10.28 6.62 -6.29
CA TRP A 331 11.14 7.56 -7.00
C TRP A 331 10.34 8.48 -7.93
N ILE A 332 10.91 9.64 -8.23
CA ILE A 332 10.48 10.55 -9.28
C ILE A 332 11.49 10.46 -10.43
N ARG A 333 11.03 10.16 -11.63
CA ARG A 333 11.83 10.14 -12.86
C ARG A 333 11.43 11.33 -13.72
N PHE A 334 12.43 12.10 -14.13
CA PHE A 334 12.30 13.21 -15.06
C PHE A 334 12.90 12.80 -16.39
N HIS A 335 12.20 13.07 -17.48
CA HIS A 335 12.74 13.09 -18.82
C HIS A 335 12.48 14.48 -19.41
N GLU A 336 13.53 15.28 -19.55
CA GLU A 336 13.42 16.68 -19.99
C GLU A 336 14.10 16.89 -21.34
N ILE A 337 13.43 17.60 -22.25
CA ILE A 337 14.00 18.01 -23.53
C ILE A 337 14.49 19.47 -23.41
N PRO A 338 15.81 19.74 -23.43
CA PRO A 338 16.33 21.10 -23.33
C PRO A 338 15.80 21.99 -24.45
N SER A 339 15.59 23.28 -24.17
CA SER A 339 15.20 24.25 -25.20
C SER A 339 16.22 24.28 -26.35
N GLY A 340 15.79 23.91 -27.56
CA GLY A 340 16.64 23.83 -28.75
C GLY A 340 17.40 22.51 -28.95
N GLY A 341 17.20 21.51 -28.07
CA GLY A 341 17.74 20.15 -28.23
C GLY A 341 16.74 19.19 -28.89
N GLU A 342 17.27 18.15 -29.54
CA GLU A 342 16.47 17.06 -30.14
C GLU A 342 16.33 15.83 -29.22
N LEU A 343 17.25 15.64 -28.27
CA LEU A 343 17.30 14.46 -27.39
C LEU A 343 17.02 14.81 -25.93
N GLY A 344 16.16 14.02 -25.28
CA GLY A 344 15.85 14.16 -23.86
C GLY A 344 16.97 13.68 -22.92
N ARG A 345 16.91 14.10 -21.65
CA ARG A 345 17.79 13.59 -20.57
C ARG A 345 16.97 13.06 -19.42
N THR A 346 17.27 11.83 -19.00
CA THR A 346 16.61 11.18 -17.87
C THR A 346 17.38 11.36 -16.56
N ARG A 347 16.67 11.71 -15.49
CA ARG A 347 17.21 11.84 -14.13
C ARG A 347 16.21 11.29 -13.10
N ARG A 348 16.68 10.85 -11.93
CA ARG A 348 15.84 10.31 -10.85
C ARG A 348 16.09 10.97 -9.51
N ILE A 349 15.04 11.09 -8.71
CA ILE A 349 15.07 11.46 -7.30
C ILE A 349 14.46 10.30 -6.51
N PRO A 350 15.21 9.63 -5.61
CA PRO A 350 14.63 8.65 -4.71
C PRO A 350 13.75 9.34 -3.66
N LEU A 351 12.59 8.76 -3.33
CA LEU A 351 11.69 9.26 -2.30
C LEU A 351 11.91 8.58 -0.94
N ALA A 352 12.24 7.28 -0.95
CA ALA A 352 12.65 6.43 0.16
C ALA A 352 11.97 6.74 1.51
N ALA A 353 10.77 6.18 1.73
CA ALA A 353 10.23 6.03 3.09
C ALA A 353 11.05 4.97 3.81
N ASP A 354 11.70 5.39 4.89
CA ASP A 354 12.62 4.60 5.71
C ASP A 354 13.69 3.80 4.90
N PRO A 355 14.96 4.27 4.86
CA PRO A 355 16.03 3.55 4.18
C PRO A 355 16.28 2.14 4.73
N THR A 356 15.80 1.81 5.94
CA THR A 356 15.98 0.50 6.59
C THR A 356 15.25 -0.60 5.80
N TRP A 357 13.93 -0.49 5.69
CA TRP A 357 13.11 -1.50 5.02
C TRP A 357 13.37 -1.60 3.52
N ALA A 358 13.83 -0.54 2.86
CA ALA A 358 14.19 -0.56 1.44
C ALA A 358 15.48 -1.34 1.14
N ARG A 359 16.39 -1.47 2.10
CA ARG A 359 17.71 -2.12 1.93
C ARG A 359 17.72 -3.61 2.29
N VAL A 360 16.64 -4.11 2.89
CA VAL A 360 16.54 -5.52 3.30
C VAL A 360 16.75 -6.42 2.09
N GLY A 361 17.77 -7.28 2.20
CA GLY A 361 18.14 -8.27 1.18
C GLY A 361 17.23 -9.50 1.17
N PRO A 362 17.55 -10.53 0.36
CA PRO A 362 16.89 -11.82 0.47
C PRO A 362 17.14 -12.46 1.84
N ALA A 363 16.21 -13.31 2.29
CA ALA A 363 16.38 -14.03 3.54
C ALA A 363 17.51 -15.06 3.45
N ALA A 364 18.25 -15.26 4.55
CA ALA A 364 19.15 -16.38 4.74
C ALA A 364 18.47 -17.46 5.59
N VAL A 365 18.83 -18.73 5.36
CA VAL A 365 18.39 -19.83 6.22
C VAL A 365 19.22 -19.83 7.50
N LEU A 366 18.55 -19.77 8.65
CA LEU A 366 19.18 -19.82 9.97
C LEU A 366 19.26 -21.26 10.50
N VAL A 367 18.16 -22.00 10.42
CA VAL A 367 18.07 -23.41 10.86
C VAL A 367 16.93 -24.12 10.13
N GLU A 368 17.11 -25.40 9.83
CA GLU A 368 16.11 -26.23 9.13
C GLU A 368 15.78 -27.50 9.93
N GLY A 369 14.85 -28.31 9.41
CA GLY A 369 14.53 -29.63 9.93
C GLY A 369 13.34 -29.64 10.88
N PHE A 370 12.46 -28.65 10.80
CA PHE A 370 11.18 -28.61 11.51
C PHE A 370 10.12 -29.42 10.73
N GLU A 371 9.06 -29.86 11.41
CA GLU A 371 7.84 -30.29 10.70
C GLU A 371 6.94 -29.09 10.42
N PHE A 372 6.83 -28.22 11.43
CA PHE A 372 6.21 -26.91 11.30
C PHE A 372 6.78 -25.98 12.38
N SER A 373 7.63 -25.06 11.95
CA SER A 373 8.27 -24.04 12.77
C SER A 373 7.28 -22.93 13.10
N GLU A 374 7.27 -22.48 14.35
CA GLU A 374 6.33 -21.50 14.89
C GLU A 374 6.98 -20.66 16.00
N GLY A 375 6.22 -19.72 16.56
CA GLY A 375 6.51 -19.03 17.83
C GLY A 375 7.97 -18.68 18.10
N PRO A 376 8.68 -18.00 17.18
CA PRO A 376 10.06 -17.60 17.43
C PRO A 376 10.09 -16.52 18.51
N VAL A 377 11.00 -16.64 19.48
CA VAL A 377 11.20 -15.61 20.51
C VAL A 377 12.66 -15.56 20.94
N PHE A 378 13.18 -14.35 21.12
CA PHE A 378 14.51 -14.14 21.67
C PHE A 378 14.47 -14.05 23.20
N LEU A 379 15.42 -14.71 23.84
CA LEU A 379 15.72 -14.53 25.25
C LEU A 379 16.69 -13.34 25.45
N SER A 380 16.78 -12.86 26.68
CA SER A 380 17.66 -11.73 27.04
C SER A 380 19.15 -12.01 26.85
N ASN A 381 19.55 -13.28 26.82
CA ASN A 381 20.92 -13.71 26.53
C ASN A 381 21.24 -13.80 25.02
N GLY A 382 20.26 -13.49 24.15
CA GLY A 382 20.41 -13.55 22.70
C GLY A 382 20.12 -14.91 22.08
N ASP A 383 19.77 -15.93 22.86
CA ASP A 383 19.31 -17.21 22.33
C ASP A 383 17.93 -17.05 21.68
N LEU A 384 17.76 -17.67 20.52
CA LEU A 384 16.47 -17.77 19.83
C LEU A 384 15.82 -19.11 20.19
N LEU A 385 14.56 -19.07 20.61
CA LEU A 385 13.71 -20.25 20.76
C LEU A 385 12.69 -20.30 19.62
N VAL A 386 12.43 -21.50 19.10
CA VAL A 386 11.46 -21.74 18.02
C VAL A 386 10.71 -23.03 18.30
N THR A 387 9.39 -23.03 18.18
CA THR A 387 8.60 -24.25 18.39
C THR A 387 8.56 -25.11 17.14
N ASP A 388 8.55 -26.43 17.32
CA ASP A 388 8.21 -27.42 16.29
C ASP A 388 6.96 -28.17 16.76
N GLN A 389 5.81 -27.53 16.55
CA GLN A 389 4.55 -27.90 17.20
C GLN A 389 4.13 -29.36 16.91
N PRO A 390 4.22 -29.89 15.67
CA PRO A 390 3.87 -31.29 15.39
C PRO A 390 4.79 -32.30 16.08
N ARG A 391 6.06 -31.94 16.34
CA ARG A 391 7.04 -32.82 17.00
C ARG A 391 7.18 -32.61 18.49
N ASP A 392 6.37 -31.72 19.07
CA ASP A 392 6.34 -31.44 20.50
C ASP A 392 7.74 -31.12 21.07
N ARG A 393 8.44 -30.19 20.44
CA ARG A 393 9.76 -29.72 20.88
C ARG A 393 9.92 -28.22 20.71
N ILE A 394 10.78 -27.62 21.54
CA ILE A 394 11.29 -26.26 21.39
C ILE A 394 12.77 -26.36 21.01
N VAL A 395 13.12 -25.80 19.86
CA VAL A 395 14.49 -25.73 19.36
C VAL A 395 15.11 -24.42 19.84
N ARG A 396 16.30 -24.51 20.42
CA ARG A 396 17.13 -23.36 20.79
C ARG A 396 18.27 -23.21 19.79
N VAL A 397 18.40 -22.02 19.23
CA VAL A 397 19.58 -21.56 18.51
C VAL A 397 20.32 -20.58 19.42
N ASP A 398 21.48 -20.97 19.93
CA ASP A 398 22.26 -20.09 20.80
C ASP A 398 22.90 -18.94 20.03
N SER A 399 23.41 -17.94 20.75
CA SER A 399 24.03 -16.75 20.16
C SER A 399 25.26 -17.03 19.26
N THR A 400 25.81 -18.25 19.31
CA THR A 400 26.93 -18.70 18.46
C THR A 400 26.47 -19.51 17.24
N GLY A 401 25.16 -19.73 17.09
CA GLY A 401 24.56 -20.54 16.03
C GLY A 401 24.43 -22.03 16.39
N GLY A 402 24.73 -22.42 17.63
CA GLY A 402 24.56 -23.79 18.10
C GLY A 402 23.09 -24.16 18.22
N VAL A 403 22.70 -25.30 17.62
CA VAL A 403 21.31 -25.78 17.61
C VAL A 403 21.13 -26.92 18.61
N SER A 404 20.14 -26.80 19.48
CA SER A 404 19.80 -27.83 20.48
C SER A 404 18.28 -27.90 20.70
N VAL A 405 17.80 -28.99 21.29
CA VAL A 405 16.40 -29.09 21.74
C VAL A 405 16.38 -28.83 23.24
N MET A 406 15.46 -27.98 23.69
CA MET A 406 15.31 -27.68 25.11
C MET A 406 14.88 -28.95 25.87
N PRO A 407 15.41 -29.21 27.07
CA PRO A 407 15.04 -30.38 27.88
C PRO A 407 13.66 -30.23 28.57
N LEU A 408 12.84 -29.30 28.11
CA LEU A 408 11.53 -28.95 28.65
C LEU A 408 10.43 -29.71 27.91
N ALA A 409 9.31 -29.98 28.57
CA ALA A 409 8.10 -30.42 27.86
C ALA A 409 7.54 -29.24 27.03
N ALA A 410 7.65 -29.31 25.71
CA ALA A 410 7.19 -28.24 24.82
C ALA A 410 5.66 -28.08 24.79
N ARG A 411 4.93 -29.14 25.15
CA ARG A 411 3.46 -29.21 25.19
C ARG A 411 2.80 -28.71 23.90
N ARG A 412 3.45 -28.99 22.76
CA ARG A 412 3.03 -28.59 21.41
C ARG A 412 2.71 -27.10 21.34
N ALA A 413 3.55 -26.29 21.99
CA ALA A 413 3.37 -24.84 22.00
C ALA A 413 3.36 -24.29 20.57
N ASN A 414 2.40 -23.40 20.30
CA ASN A 414 2.37 -22.60 19.07
C ASN A 414 3.28 -21.36 19.27
N GLY A 415 2.69 -20.20 19.56
CA GLY A 415 3.39 -18.97 19.90
C GLY A 415 4.09 -19.01 21.26
N LEU A 416 5.24 -18.34 21.34
CA LEU A 416 6.02 -18.11 22.56
C LEU A 416 6.15 -16.61 22.83
N ALA A 417 6.29 -16.24 24.09
CA ALA A 417 6.63 -14.88 24.50
C ALA A 417 7.50 -14.91 25.76
N VAL A 418 8.16 -13.79 26.07
CA VAL A 418 8.90 -13.61 27.31
C VAL A 418 8.22 -12.51 28.13
N SER A 419 7.92 -12.80 29.40
CA SER A 419 7.35 -11.80 30.32
C SER A 419 8.41 -10.79 30.78
N GLY A 420 7.98 -9.67 31.37
CA GLY A 420 8.89 -8.61 31.84
C GLY A 420 9.88 -9.04 32.94
N ASP A 421 9.58 -10.14 33.66
CA ASP A 421 10.47 -10.79 34.64
C ASP A 421 11.35 -11.90 34.02
N GLY A 422 11.28 -12.10 32.70
CA GLY A 422 12.15 -13.02 31.96
C GLY A 422 11.64 -14.46 31.83
N ARG A 423 10.42 -14.77 32.28
CA ARG A 423 9.86 -16.13 32.17
C ARG A 423 9.42 -16.42 30.74
N LEU A 424 9.67 -17.66 30.29
CA LEU A 424 9.17 -18.14 29.01
C LEU A 424 7.68 -18.48 29.16
N LEU A 425 6.86 -17.87 28.31
CA LEU A 425 5.42 -18.11 28.21
C LEU A 425 5.11 -18.80 26.89
N GLY A 426 4.01 -19.55 26.84
CA GLY A 426 3.58 -20.15 25.59
C GLY A 426 2.16 -20.65 25.55
N CYS A 427 1.67 -20.70 24.32
CA CYS A 427 0.37 -21.21 23.94
C CYS A 427 0.43 -22.74 23.79
N ALA A 428 0.30 -23.47 24.90
CA ALA A 428 0.45 -24.92 24.95
C ALA A 428 -0.79 -25.65 24.39
N GLU A 429 -0.72 -26.07 23.13
CA GLU A 429 -1.86 -26.68 22.43
C GLU A 429 -2.12 -28.12 22.86
N ALA A 430 -1.14 -28.84 23.42
CA ALA A 430 -1.31 -30.24 23.84
C ALA A 430 -2.46 -30.41 24.84
N ASP A 431 -2.58 -29.45 25.76
CA ASP A 431 -3.62 -29.42 26.80
C ASP A 431 -4.55 -28.20 26.67
N ASN A 432 -4.34 -27.37 25.64
CA ASN A 432 -5.10 -26.15 25.34
C ASN A 432 -5.08 -25.13 26.48
N GLN A 433 -3.87 -24.78 26.91
CA GLN A 433 -3.63 -23.90 28.05
C GLN A 433 -2.65 -22.77 27.66
N LEU A 434 -2.71 -21.68 28.41
CA LEU A 434 -1.61 -20.73 28.47
C LEU A 434 -0.69 -21.16 29.63
N VAL A 435 0.61 -21.27 29.38
CA VAL A 435 1.57 -21.78 30.36
C VAL A 435 2.81 -20.89 30.46
N ALA A 436 3.54 -21.08 31.54
CA ALA A 436 4.87 -20.53 31.73
C ALA A 436 5.85 -21.62 32.17
N TRP A 437 7.04 -21.64 31.59
CA TRP A 437 8.13 -22.52 32.00
C TRP A 437 9.06 -21.80 32.98
N ALA A 438 9.43 -22.49 34.05
CA ALA A 438 10.53 -22.09 34.92
C ALA A 438 11.86 -22.63 34.40
N ASP A 439 12.97 -22.09 34.90
CA ASP A 439 14.33 -22.47 34.49
C ASP A 439 14.67 -23.95 34.74
N ASP A 440 14.01 -24.56 35.74
CA ASP A 440 14.16 -25.98 36.08
C ASP A 440 13.29 -26.92 35.22
N GLY A 441 12.50 -26.35 34.30
CA GLY A 441 11.59 -27.04 33.41
C GLY A 441 10.22 -27.38 33.97
N THR A 442 9.91 -26.94 35.19
CA THR A 442 8.53 -27.00 35.69
C THR A 442 7.61 -26.08 34.88
N VAL A 443 6.36 -26.49 34.73
CA VAL A 443 5.34 -25.78 33.95
C VAL A 443 4.24 -25.29 34.88
N GLU A 444 4.04 -23.98 34.91
CA GLU A 444 2.90 -23.33 35.56
C GLU A 444 1.78 -23.11 34.54
N VAL A 445 0.55 -23.50 34.88
CA VAL A 445 -0.63 -23.17 34.07
C VAL A 445 -1.09 -21.76 34.47
N LEU A 446 -1.01 -20.82 33.52
CA LEU A 446 -1.40 -19.43 33.74
C LEU A 446 -2.89 -19.21 33.48
N ALA A 447 -3.43 -19.86 32.46
CA ALA A 447 -4.86 -19.86 32.17
C ALA A 447 -5.29 -21.17 31.52
N ASP A 448 -6.42 -21.68 32.00
CA ASP A 448 -7.17 -22.76 31.41
C ASP A 448 -8.68 -22.51 31.57
N ARG A 449 -9.50 -23.50 31.20
CA ARG A 449 -10.97 -23.41 31.29
C ARG A 449 -11.62 -24.68 31.84
N ASP A 450 -10.94 -25.40 32.73
CA ASP A 450 -11.42 -26.63 33.37
C ASP A 450 -12.18 -27.55 32.39
N SER A 451 -13.49 -27.72 32.61
CA SER A 451 -14.41 -28.57 31.84
C SER A 451 -14.62 -28.18 30.37
N ASN A 452 -14.16 -27.00 29.94
CA ASN A 452 -14.33 -26.50 28.59
C ASN A 452 -13.05 -25.83 28.06
N PRO A 453 -11.99 -26.61 27.76
CA PRO A 453 -10.68 -26.10 27.39
C PRO A 453 -10.77 -25.12 26.20
N PHE A 454 -9.84 -24.16 26.17
CA PHE A 454 -9.62 -23.28 25.02
C PHE A 454 -9.53 -24.08 23.72
N ASN A 455 -9.88 -23.50 22.57
CA ASN A 455 -9.76 -24.18 21.28
C ASN A 455 -8.36 -24.71 21.00
N GLY A 456 -7.36 -23.93 21.37
CA GLY A 456 -5.96 -24.10 21.03
C GLY A 456 -5.37 -22.69 20.97
N PRO A 457 -4.93 -22.13 22.10
CA PRO A 457 -4.24 -20.86 22.10
C PRO A 457 -3.15 -20.88 21.03
N ASN A 458 -3.05 -19.81 20.24
CA ASN A 458 -2.11 -19.79 19.12
C ASN A 458 -1.00 -18.77 19.35
N ASP A 459 -1.30 -17.48 19.25
CA ASP A 459 -0.32 -16.42 19.53
C ASP A 459 -0.68 -15.62 20.78
N LEU A 460 0.33 -14.98 21.36
CA LEU A 460 0.20 -14.17 22.56
C LEU A 460 1.09 -12.92 22.52
N TRP A 461 0.64 -11.87 23.19
CA TRP A 461 1.41 -10.67 23.43
C TRP A 461 1.36 -10.28 24.90
N VAL A 462 2.53 -9.99 25.48
CA VAL A 462 2.66 -9.50 26.86
C VAL A 462 2.77 -7.98 26.83
N GLY A 463 1.79 -7.30 27.41
CA GLY A 463 1.78 -5.84 27.50
C GLY A 463 2.67 -5.31 28.63
N PRO A 464 2.98 -4.00 28.62
CA PRO A 464 3.88 -3.37 29.61
C PRO A 464 3.36 -3.39 31.05
N SER A 465 2.07 -3.66 31.25
CA SER A 465 1.45 -3.83 32.58
C SER A 465 1.47 -5.28 33.09
N GLY A 466 2.11 -6.20 32.36
CA GLY A 466 2.13 -7.64 32.68
C GLY A 466 0.86 -8.39 32.26
N ARG A 467 -0.13 -7.71 31.69
CA ARG A 467 -1.31 -8.34 31.08
C ARG A 467 -0.92 -9.09 29.81
N ILE A 468 -1.56 -10.24 29.59
CA ILE A 468 -1.32 -11.09 28.42
C ILE A 468 -2.58 -11.12 27.57
N TRP A 469 -2.47 -10.83 26.29
CA TRP A 469 -3.54 -11.06 25.32
C TRP A 469 -3.16 -12.23 24.43
N PHE A 470 -4.10 -13.11 24.12
CA PHE A 470 -3.85 -14.27 23.28
C PHE A 470 -5.05 -14.63 22.42
N THR A 471 -4.79 -15.24 21.28
CA THR A 471 -5.81 -15.71 20.34
C THR A 471 -6.14 -17.17 20.57
N ASP A 472 -7.42 -17.53 20.40
CA ASP A 472 -7.90 -18.91 20.60
C ASP A 472 -8.65 -19.45 19.35
N PRO A 473 -7.96 -19.60 18.21
CA PRO A 473 -8.53 -20.21 17.01
C PRO A 473 -8.76 -21.71 17.18
N PHE A 474 -9.76 -22.24 16.48
CA PHE A 474 -9.97 -23.69 16.40
C PHE A 474 -9.35 -24.30 15.16
N TYR A 475 -8.32 -25.12 15.36
CA TYR A 475 -7.78 -26.03 14.37
C TYR A 475 -8.01 -27.48 14.79
N ARG A 476 -8.44 -28.34 13.86
CA ARG A 476 -8.54 -29.78 14.15
C ARG A 476 -7.15 -30.39 14.16
N ARG A 477 -6.82 -31.10 15.24
CA ARG A 477 -5.52 -31.76 15.42
C ARG A 477 -5.67 -33.26 15.61
N PRO A 478 -4.69 -34.06 15.16
CA PRO A 478 -4.70 -35.51 15.35
C PRO A 478 -4.49 -35.92 16.82
N TRP A 479 -3.92 -35.06 17.66
CA TRP A 479 -3.75 -35.31 19.10
C TRP A 479 -4.96 -34.90 19.96
N PHE A 480 -5.99 -34.28 19.37
CA PHE A 480 -7.21 -33.98 20.12
C PHE A 480 -8.11 -35.22 20.23
N ALA A 481 -8.89 -35.27 21.31
CA ALA A 481 -9.93 -36.28 21.45
C ALA A 481 -10.86 -36.27 20.22
N GLY A 482 -11.12 -37.47 19.67
CA GLY A 482 -11.93 -37.63 18.47
C GLY A 482 -13.31 -36.99 18.62
N GLY A 483 -13.72 -36.20 17.62
CA GLY A 483 -15.04 -35.54 17.61
C GLY A 483 -15.13 -34.23 18.39
N ARG A 484 -14.03 -33.72 18.95
CA ARG A 484 -13.98 -32.40 19.60
C ARG A 484 -14.49 -31.30 18.66
N LYS A 485 -15.38 -30.46 19.17
CA LYS A 485 -15.88 -29.26 18.49
C LYS A 485 -15.22 -28.02 19.08
N GLY A 486 -14.92 -27.06 18.22
CA GLY A 486 -14.43 -25.76 18.65
C GLY A 486 -15.49 -24.93 19.35
N LEU A 487 -15.04 -24.10 20.27
CA LEU A 487 -15.70 -22.93 20.81
C LEU A 487 -15.67 -21.79 19.79
N ARG A 488 -16.37 -20.69 20.11
CA ARG A 488 -16.23 -19.45 19.36
C ARG A 488 -14.76 -19.01 19.40
N ALA A 489 -14.21 -18.63 18.26
CA ALA A 489 -12.85 -18.17 18.16
C ALA A 489 -12.78 -16.71 18.60
N ASP A 490 -12.17 -16.50 19.77
CA ASP A 490 -12.14 -15.21 20.47
C ASP A 490 -10.68 -14.81 20.77
N VAL A 491 -10.52 -13.55 21.17
CA VAL A 491 -9.28 -13.03 21.78
C VAL A 491 -9.51 -12.93 23.27
N HIS A 492 -8.57 -13.43 24.06
CA HIS A 492 -8.63 -13.45 25.51
C HIS A 492 -7.60 -12.49 26.13
N ARG A 493 -7.85 -12.10 27.38
CA ARG A 493 -6.93 -11.31 28.22
C ARG A 493 -6.77 -12.02 29.56
N LEU A 494 -5.53 -12.21 29.99
CA LEU A 494 -5.15 -12.62 31.34
C LEU A 494 -4.54 -11.42 32.08
N ASP A 495 -5.14 -11.06 33.21
CA ASP A 495 -4.64 -10.01 34.10
C ASP A 495 -3.59 -10.56 35.09
N PRO A 496 -2.71 -9.70 35.65
CA PRO A 496 -1.68 -10.12 36.62
C PRO A 496 -2.23 -10.77 37.89
N ASP A 497 -3.51 -10.60 38.20
CA ASP A 497 -4.18 -11.24 39.34
C ASP A 497 -4.69 -12.66 39.03
N GLY A 498 -4.46 -13.16 37.80
CA GLY A 498 -4.92 -14.46 37.33
C GLY A 498 -6.30 -14.44 36.66
N THR A 499 -6.96 -13.28 36.57
CA THR A 499 -8.29 -13.18 35.94
C THR A 499 -8.18 -13.30 34.42
N CYS A 500 -8.80 -14.35 33.84
CA CYS A 500 -8.88 -14.55 32.40
C CYS A 500 -10.27 -14.19 31.86
N THR A 501 -10.34 -13.30 30.87
CA THR A 501 -11.59 -12.81 30.26
C THR A 501 -11.55 -12.85 28.73
N VAL A 502 -12.73 -12.81 28.11
CA VAL A 502 -12.85 -12.60 26.65
C VAL A 502 -12.71 -11.11 26.37
N ALA A 503 -11.67 -10.74 25.61
CA ALA A 503 -11.35 -9.35 25.28
C ALA A 503 -12.01 -8.87 23.98
N ALA A 504 -12.13 -9.75 22.97
CA ALA A 504 -12.80 -9.43 21.72
C ALA A 504 -13.39 -10.69 21.06
N THR A 505 -14.47 -10.52 20.29
CA THR A 505 -15.25 -11.61 19.67
C THR A 505 -15.62 -11.28 18.23
N GLY A 506 -16.19 -12.22 17.47
CA GLY A 506 -16.66 -11.93 16.10
C GLY A 506 -15.52 -11.93 15.08
N PHE A 507 -14.60 -12.86 15.26
CA PHE A 507 -13.57 -13.24 14.29
C PHE A 507 -13.98 -14.55 13.61
N VAL A 508 -13.49 -14.78 12.40
CA VAL A 508 -13.62 -16.08 11.72
C VAL A 508 -12.56 -17.05 12.26
N ARG A 509 -11.30 -16.61 12.29
CA ARG A 509 -10.15 -17.32 12.87
C ARG A 509 -9.08 -16.30 13.32
N PRO A 510 -9.19 -15.73 14.54
CA PRO A 510 -8.17 -14.83 15.08
C PRO A 510 -6.88 -15.63 15.30
N ASN A 511 -5.75 -15.09 14.88
CA ASN A 511 -4.48 -15.80 14.93
C ASN A 511 -3.36 -14.86 15.41
N GLY A 512 -2.61 -14.23 14.50
CA GLY A 512 -1.55 -13.29 14.86
C GLY A 512 -2.04 -12.16 15.77
N ILE A 513 -1.24 -11.84 16.80
CA ILE A 513 -1.52 -10.78 17.76
C ILE A 513 -0.23 -10.08 18.18
N VAL A 514 -0.25 -8.75 18.21
CA VAL A 514 0.85 -7.95 18.72
C VAL A 514 0.32 -6.62 19.25
N GLY A 515 0.97 -6.05 20.27
CA GLY A 515 0.61 -4.75 20.83
C GLY A 515 1.77 -3.76 20.77
N ARG A 516 1.44 -2.47 20.90
CA ARG A 516 2.45 -1.41 20.99
C ARG A 516 3.23 -1.52 22.30
N PRO A 517 4.54 -1.27 22.31
CA PRO A 517 5.34 -1.28 23.54
C PRO A 517 4.83 -0.33 24.63
N ASP A 518 4.19 0.78 24.24
CA ASP A 518 3.58 1.75 25.16
C ASP A 518 2.25 1.27 25.78
N GLY A 519 1.72 0.12 25.35
CA GLY A 519 0.48 -0.45 25.85
C GLY A 519 -0.78 0.26 25.36
N SER A 520 -0.70 1.18 24.39
CA SER A 520 -1.84 2.00 23.94
C SER A 520 -2.75 1.30 22.92
N ARG A 521 -2.26 0.24 22.27
CA ARG A 521 -2.95 -0.39 21.14
C ARG A 521 -2.60 -1.86 20.98
N LEU A 522 -3.61 -2.65 20.64
CA LEU A 522 -3.51 -4.06 20.25
C LEU A 522 -3.87 -4.21 18.77
N TYR A 523 -3.17 -5.10 18.07
CA TYR A 523 -3.46 -5.51 16.70
C TYR A 523 -3.75 -7.00 16.70
N VAL A 524 -4.83 -7.40 16.02
CA VAL A 524 -5.27 -8.80 15.91
C VAL A 524 -5.57 -9.11 14.46
N ALA A 525 -4.93 -10.13 13.92
CA ALA A 525 -5.18 -10.63 12.58
C ALA A 525 -6.24 -11.74 12.60
N ASP A 526 -7.21 -11.63 11.70
CA ASP A 526 -8.20 -12.67 11.41
C ASP A 526 -7.78 -13.40 10.13
N LEU A 527 -7.13 -14.56 10.29
CA LEU A 527 -6.49 -15.29 9.20
C LEU A 527 -7.50 -15.62 8.08
N ASP A 528 -8.59 -16.29 8.44
CA ASP A 528 -9.64 -16.66 7.48
C ASP A 528 -10.62 -15.50 7.21
N GLY A 529 -10.68 -14.50 8.09
CA GLY A 529 -11.42 -13.27 7.86
C GLY A 529 -10.76 -12.32 6.85
N GLY A 530 -9.48 -12.56 6.50
CA GLY A 530 -8.75 -11.80 5.49
C GLY A 530 -8.50 -10.34 5.89
N ARG A 531 -8.42 -10.04 7.18
CA ARG A 531 -8.23 -8.67 7.70
C ARG A 531 -7.43 -8.65 9.01
N THR A 532 -6.80 -7.53 9.27
CA THR A 532 -6.19 -7.20 10.56
C THR A 532 -6.88 -5.97 11.13
N ASP A 533 -7.23 -6.05 12.40
CA ASP A 533 -7.93 -5.00 13.15
C ASP A 533 -7.04 -4.45 14.26
N SER A 534 -7.28 -3.20 14.64
CA SER A 534 -6.66 -2.57 15.80
C SER A 534 -7.67 -2.11 16.83
N PHE A 535 -7.25 -2.12 18.09
CA PHE A 535 -8.04 -1.76 19.26
C PHE A 535 -7.22 -0.79 20.13
N ALA A 536 -7.79 0.34 20.52
CA ALA A 536 -7.20 1.14 21.59
C ALA A 536 -7.30 0.35 22.90
N ILE A 537 -6.27 0.43 23.74
CA ILE A 537 -6.27 -0.17 25.08
C ILE A 537 -6.39 0.97 26.09
N ASP A 538 -7.33 0.88 27.02
CA ASP A 538 -7.46 1.83 28.13
C ASP A 538 -6.60 1.41 29.35
N ASP A 539 -6.57 2.26 30.38
CA ASP A 539 -5.77 2.03 31.59
C ASP A 539 -6.17 0.74 32.35
N THR A 540 -7.40 0.25 32.16
CA THR A 540 -7.89 -1.00 32.74
C THR A 540 -7.51 -2.24 31.92
N GLY A 541 -6.92 -2.04 30.74
CA GLY A 541 -6.62 -3.08 29.76
C GLY A 541 -7.85 -3.48 28.93
N ALA A 542 -8.94 -2.72 28.95
CA ALA A 542 -10.11 -2.99 28.12
C ALA A 542 -9.87 -2.49 26.68
N LEU A 543 -10.42 -3.24 25.72
CA LEU A 543 -10.30 -2.90 24.30
C LEU A 543 -11.44 -1.97 23.89
N GLY A 544 -11.08 -0.86 23.25
CA GLY A 544 -12.04 0.06 22.63
C GLY A 544 -12.61 -0.46 21.30
N ASP A 545 -13.23 0.42 20.53
CA ASP A 545 -13.85 0.04 19.25
C ASP A 545 -12.87 -0.61 18.27
N ARG A 546 -13.34 -1.68 17.62
CA ARG A 546 -12.63 -2.34 16.51
C ARG A 546 -12.47 -1.39 15.34
N ARG A 547 -11.24 -1.16 14.89
CA ARG A 547 -10.95 -0.38 13.68
C ARG A 547 -10.16 -1.22 12.69
N ALA A 548 -10.61 -1.24 11.44
CA ALA A 548 -9.84 -1.86 10.36
C ALA A 548 -8.45 -1.23 10.29
N PHE A 549 -7.42 -2.08 10.30
CA PHE A 549 -6.02 -1.66 10.22
C PHE A 549 -5.40 -2.02 8.87
N PHE A 550 -5.51 -3.27 8.44
CA PHE A 550 -4.94 -3.72 7.18
C PHE A 550 -5.82 -4.80 6.51
N PRO A 551 -6.01 -4.78 5.18
CA PRO A 551 -6.92 -5.69 4.47
C PRO A 551 -6.25 -7.05 4.15
N LEU A 552 -5.57 -7.63 5.13
CA LEU A 552 -5.02 -8.97 5.08
C LEU A 552 -5.06 -9.59 6.49
N GLY A 553 -5.41 -10.87 6.57
CA GLY A 553 -5.19 -11.66 7.78
C GLY A 553 -3.71 -11.99 7.95
N SER A 554 -3.37 -12.72 8.99
CA SER A 554 -2.00 -13.10 9.26
C SER A 554 -1.96 -14.36 10.12
N ASP A 555 -0.93 -15.18 9.93
CA ASP A 555 -0.73 -16.35 10.77
C ASP A 555 -0.15 -15.90 12.12
N GLY A 556 1.05 -15.32 12.10
CA GLY A 556 1.72 -14.68 13.22
C GLY A 556 2.13 -13.24 12.93
N MET A 557 2.49 -12.49 13.97
CA MET A 557 2.76 -11.05 13.86
C MET A 557 3.95 -10.62 14.71
N ALA A 558 4.65 -9.58 14.25
CA ALA A 558 5.69 -8.91 15.03
C ALA A 558 5.56 -7.40 14.91
N MET A 559 6.25 -6.66 15.79
CA MET A 559 6.30 -5.20 15.72
C MET A 559 7.75 -4.72 15.82
N ALA A 560 8.13 -3.86 14.88
CA ALA A 560 9.41 -3.18 14.88
C ALA A 560 9.42 -2.00 15.85
N SER A 561 10.62 -1.53 16.19
CA SER A 561 10.84 -0.42 17.14
C SER A 561 10.29 0.92 16.66
N ASP A 562 10.15 1.11 15.35
CA ASP A 562 9.52 2.25 14.69
C ASP A 562 7.97 2.20 14.71
N GLY A 563 7.40 1.10 15.21
CA GLY A 563 5.96 0.84 15.24
C GLY A 563 5.39 0.21 13.97
N ALA A 564 6.22 -0.19 13.01
CA ALA A 564 5.79 -1.01 11.88
C ALA A 564 5.35 -2.40 12.35
N VAL A 565 4.22 -2.87 11.84
CA VAL A 565 3.62 -4.17 12.11
C VAL A 565 3.97 -5.13 10.98
N VAL A 566 4.58 -6.26 11.32
CA VAL A 566 4.88 -7.34 10.38
C VAL A 566 3.76 -8.36 10.43
N LEU A 567 3.22 -8.70 9.26
CA LEU A 567 2.21 -9.74 9.06
C LEU A 567 2.83 -10.89 8.25
N THR A 568 2.68 -12.14 8.71
CA THR A 568 3.10 -13.35 8.00
C THR A 568 1.94 -14.04 7.27
N GLY A 569 2.27 -15.05 6.46
CA GLY A 569 1.35 -15.82 5.63
C GLY A 569 1.99 -16.14 4.27
N LYS A 570 1.38 -15.68 3.17
CA LYS A 570 1.96 -15.78 1.81
C LYS A 570 3.02 -14.69 1.57
N GLY A 571 4.07 -14.69 2.39
CA GLY A 571 5.12 -13.67 2.45
C GLY A 571 5.14 -12.94 3.79
N VAL A 572 5.99 -11.92 3.88
CA VAL A 572 6.17 -11.06 5.05
C VAL A 572 5.78 -9.64 4.67
N HIS A 573 4.64 -9.16 5.16
CA HIS A 573 4.12 -7.84 4.84
C HIS A 573 4.44 -6.86 5.98
N VAL A 574 5.27 -5.87 5.69
CA VAL A 574 5.65 -4.81 6.63
C VAL A 574 4.67 -3.66 6.46
N VAL A 575 3.88 -3.37 7.47
CA VAL A 575 2.83 -2.35 7.46
C VAL A 575 3.19 -1.26 8.46
N SER A 576 3.12 0.00 8.06
CA SER A 576 3.40 1.13 8.95
C SER A 576 2.40 1.20 10.10
N ALA A 577 2.74 2.00 11.11
CA ALA A 577 1.92 2.22 12.30
C ALA A 577 0.50 2.77 12.00
N ASP A 578 0.30 3.39 10.84
CA ASP A 578 -0.97 3.95 10.34
C ASP A 578 -1.70 3.06 9.32
N GLY A 579 -1.20 1.85 9.03
CA GLY A 579 -1.90 0.86 8.20
C GLY A 579 -1.56 0.89 6.71
N ALA A 580 -0.48 1.57 6.33
CA ALA A 580 0.05 1.55 4.97
C ALA A 580 1.01 0.37 4.79
N LEU A 581 0.90 -0.37 3.68
CA LEU A 581 1.95 -1.34 3.34
C LEU A 581 3.24 -0.57 3.07
N ILE A 582 4.36 -0.95 3.68
CA ILE A 582 5.71 -0.42 3.42
C ILE A 582 6.38 -1.32 2.38
N ARG A 583 6.42 -2.62 2.65
CA ARG A 583 7.11 -3.60 1.81
C ARG A 583 6.51 -4.99 1.98
N THR A 584 6.62 -5.82 0.94
CA THR A 584 6.44 -7.28 1.08
C THR A 584 7.78 -7.95 0.81
N LEU A 585 8.25 -8.77 1.75
CA LEU A 585 9.41 -9.65 1.56
C LEU A 585 8.87 -11.03 1.21
N VAL A 586 9.30 -11.57 0.08
CA VAL A 586 8.83 -12.87 -0.43
C VAL A 586 10.01 -13.84 -0.38
N PRO A 587 10.22 -14.56 0.74
CA PRO A 587 11.16 -15.68 0.76
C PRO A 587 10.67 -16.79 -0.18
N ASP A 588 11.58 -17.66 -0.61
CA ASP A 588 11.27 -18.83 -1.46
C ASP A 588 10.61 -19.96 -0.66
N GLU A 589 9.51 -19.63 0.03
CA GLU A 589 8.75 -20.53 0.86
C GLU A 589 7.26 -20.32 0.68
N ARG A 590 6.50 -21.41 0.74
CA ARG A 590 5.05 -21.39 0.47
C ARG A 590 4.24 -20.65 1.53
N TRP A 591 4.77 -20.61 2.75
CA TRP A 591 4.06 -20.09 3.91
C TRP A 591 5.03 -19.66 5.01
N ILE A 592 4.79 -18.49 5.57
CA ILE A 592 5.50 -17.95 6.72
C ILE A 592 4.53 -17.98 7.89
N SER A 593 4.86 -18.77 8.91
CA SER A 593 3.99 -19.01 10.06
C SER A 593 4.06 -17.86 11.05
N ASN A 594 5.25 -17.37 11.40
CA ASN A 594 5.40 -16.40 12.48
C ASN A 594 6.69 -15.58 12.35
N ALA A 595 6.84 -14.56 13.19
CA ALA A 595 7.96 -13.63 13.12
C ALA A 595 8.33 -13.06 14.49
N CYS A 596 9.59 -12.71 14.67
CA CYS A 596 10.06 -11.89 15.78
C CYS A 596 11.27 -11.05 15.36
N PHE A 597 11.52 -9.97 16.10
CA PHE A 597 12.77 -9.21 15.97
C PHE A 597 13.78 -9.68 17.00
N ASP A 598 15.06 -9.60 16.65
CA ASP A 598 16.10 -9.75 17.65
C ASP A 598 16.11 -8.56 18.63
N PRO A 599 16.75 -8.69 19.82
CA PRO A 599 16.69 -7.63 20.84
C PRO A 599 17.26 -6.28 20.38
N ALA A 600 18.17 -6.29 19.40
CA ALA A 600 18.74 -5.08 18.81
C ALA A 600 17.80 -4.43 17.78
N GLY A 601 16.82 -5.17 17.24
CA GLY A 601 15.97 -4.74 16.14
C GLY A 601 16.70 -4.70 14.80
N GLU A 602 17.85 -5.36 14.69
CA GLU A 602 18.70 -5.39 13.50
C GLU A 602 18.35 -6.56 12.58
N ARG A 603 17.70 -7.60 13.13
CA ARG A 603 17.29 -8.79 12.38
C ARG A 603 15.81 -9.08 12.57
N LEU A 604 15.14 -9.38 11.45
CA LEU A 604 13.81 -9.97 11.44
C LEU A 604 13.96 -11.48 11.22
N VAL A 605 13.58 -12.26 12.22
CA VAL A 605 13.54 -13.73 12.13
C VAL A 605 12.12 -14.15 11.82
N VAL A 606 11.96 -15.04 10.86
CA VAL A 606 10.64 -15.60 10.49
C VAL A 606 10.69 -17.11 10.45
N THR A 607 9.60 -17.75 10.87
CA THR A 607 9.40 -19.20 10.75
C THR A 607 8.66 -19.51 9.47
N ALA A 608 9.11 -20.54 8.76
CA ALA A 608 8.69 -20.84 7.40
C ALA A 608 8.60 -22.36 7.21
N VAL A 609 7.48 -22.95 7.64
CA VAL A 609 7.20 -24.39 7.52
C VAL A 609 8.33 -25.22 8.15
N ASP A 610 9.27 -25.75 7.37
CA ASP A 610 10.32 -26.66 7.83
C ASP A 610 11.62 -25.96 8.27
N ARG A 611 11.67 -24.63 8.26
CA ARG A 611 12.87 -23.85 8.58
C ARG A 611 12.59 -22.47 9.19
N VAL A 612 13.67 -21.85 9.64
CA VAL A 612 13.72 -20.48 10.15
C VAL A 612 14.61 -19.67 9.24
N LEU A 613 14.11 -18.50 8.83
CA LEU A 613 14.80 -17.57 7.97
C LEU A 613 15.12 -16.28 8.72
N VAL A 614 16.16 -15.58 8.28
CA VAL A 614 16.57 -14.29 8.83
C VAL A 614 16.72 -13.26 7.72
N PHE A 615 16.19 -12.06 7.97
CA PHE A 615 16.39 -10.87 7.17
C PHE A 615 17.26 -9.88 7.95
N GLU A 616 18.35 -9.42 7.34
CA GLU A 616 19.18 -8.35 7.87
C GLU A 616 18.55 -6.98 7.55
N LEU A 617 18.28 -6.18 8.58
CA LEU A 617 17.62 -4.87 8.47
C LEU A 617 18.64 -3.72 8.46
N ALA A 618 19.79 -3.91 9.11
CA ALA A 618 20.92 -2.98 9.05
C ALA A 618 21.93 -3.44 7.98
N PRO A 619 22.45 -2.54 7.13
CA PRO A 619 23.56 -2.91 6.26
C PRO A 619 24.82 -3.17 7.09
N GLU A 620 25.57 -4.24 6.76
CA GLU A 620 26.99 -4.29 7.11
C GLU A 620 27.63 -2.97 6.64
N VAL A 621 28.27 -2.24 7.55
CA VAL A 621 29.14 -1.13 7.18
C VAL A 621 30.36 -1.73 6.48
N ILE A 622 30.24 -1.99 5.18
CA ILE A 622 31.37 -2.39 4.35
C ILE A 622 32.20 -1.13 4.09
N GLY A 623 33.21 -0.92 4.94
CA GLY A 623 34.41 -0.15 4.64
C GLY A 623 34.45 1.30 5.14
N GLY A 624 35.23 1.52 6.20
CA GLY A 624 36.18 2.64 6.25
C GLY A 624 37.60 2.05 6.34
N PRO A 625 38.66 2.77 5.95
CA PRO A 625 38.76 4.20 5.61
C PRO A 625 38.62 4.54 4.13
#